data_AF-A0A7W1PTH7-F1
#
_entry.id   AF-A0A7W1PTH7-F1
#
_cell.length_a   1.000
_cell.length_b   1.000
_cell.length_c   1.000
_cell.angle_alpha   90.00
_cell.angle_beta   90.00
_cell.angle_gamma   90.00
#
_symmetry.space_group_name_H-M   'P 1'
#
loop_
_entity.id
_entity.type
_entity.pdbx_description
1 polymer ?
#
loop_
_entity_poly.entity_id
_entity_poly.type
_entity_poly.pdbx_seq_one_letter_code
_entity_poly.pdbx_strand_id
1 'polypeptide(L)'
;MNFLYFLFFYFLATYSLFPGQVETQVKNNLNNPELSLNKNIIIESMAVTWLDSIYGPVKSEGMVNIELTGYIKFKNEKPIYINEFAIVEENLNAAPGALQCSKSVKIIPILNNKLLKKHAPFFKIEGERVVFKIKMEHPLKSNCSGLNTVNFTCQEQNQEIIFHQGKKG
;
A
#
# COMPACT_ATOMS: atom_id res chain seq x y z
N MET A 1 -40.39 -18.15 14.59
CA MET A 1 -39.05 -17.56 14.34
C MET A 1 -38.68 -17.83 12.89
N ASN A 2 -38.40 -16.78 12.11
CA ASN A 2 -38.21 -16.89 10.66
C ASN A 2 -36.87 -17.56 10.31
N PHE A 3 -36.91 -18.59 9.44
CA PHE A 3 -35.74 -19.29 8.91
C PHE A 3 -34.74 -18.35 8.21
N LEU A 4 -35.23 -17.24 7.63
CA LEU A 4 -34.38 -16.18 7.06
C LEU A 4 -33.49 -15.50 8.10
N TYR A 5 -33.98 -15.33 9.33
CA TYR A 5 -33.19 -14.73 10.41
C TYR A 5 -32.05 -15.65 10.85
N PHE A 6 -32.28 -16.97 10.86
CA PHE A 6 -31.26 -17.95 11.20
C PHE A 6 -30.12 -17.95 10.17
N LEU A 7 -30.45 -17.87 8.86
CA LEU A 7 -29.45 -17.76 7.79
C LEU A 7 -28.64 -16.46 7.87
N PHE A 8 -29.28 -15.33 8.23
CA PHE A 8 -28.60 -14.05 8.36
C PHE A 8 -27.60 -14.05 9.54
N PHE A 9 -27.99 -14.60 10.70
CA PHE A 9 -27.06 -14.73 11.83
C PHE A 9 -25.96 -15.77 11.59
N TYR A 10 -26.24 -16.84 10.84
CA TYR A 10 -25.22 -17.80 10.45
C TYR A 10 -24.17 -17.17 9.50
N PHE A 11 -24.60 -16.33 8.55
CA PHE A 11 -23.69 -15.60 7.67
C PHE A 11 -22.84 -14.55 8.41
N LEU A 12 -23.40 -13.86 9.39
CA LEU A 12 -22.64 -12.92 10.23
C LEU A 12 -21.60 -13.65 11.10
N ALA A 13 -21.94 -14.82 11.65
CA ALA A 13 -21.03 -15.60 12.49
C ALA A 13 -19.82 -16.13 11.72
N THR A 14 -19.98 -16.54 10.46
CA THR A 14 -18.88 -17.08 9.65
C THR A 14 -17.90 -16.01 9.17
N TYR A 15 -18.35 -14.77 8.93
CA TYR A 15 -17.45 -13.65 8.61
C TYR A 15 -16.61 -13.19 9.80
N SER A 16 -17.11 -13.34 11.04
CA SER A 16 -16.35 -13.05 12.26
C SER A 16 -15.30 -14.11 12.63
N LEU A 17 -15.33 -15.30 12.00
CA LEU A 17 -14.47 -16.44 12.36
C LEU A 17 -13.17 -16.54 11.54
N PHE A 18 -12.97 -15.73 10.49
CA PHE A 18 -11.76 -15.78 9.68
C PHE A 18 -11.08 -14.43 9.34
N PRO A 19 -11.05 -13.40 10.22
CA PRO A 19 -10.18 -12.25 9.98
C PRO A 19 -8.70 -12.65 9.94
N GLY A 20 -8.34 -13.77 10.59
CA GLY A 20 -6.97 -14.28 10.62
C GLY A 20 -6.47 -14.89 9.31
N GLN A 21 -7.32 -15.40 8.41
CA GLN A 21 -6.83 -16.08 7.20
C GLN A 21 -6.31 -15.12 6.12
N VAL A 22 -6.85 -13.91 6.03
CA VAL A 22 -6.33 -12.87 5.12
C VAL A 22 -4.97 -12.37 5.61
N GLU A 23 -4.84 -12.09 6.90
CA GLU A 23 -3.54 -11.76 7.52
C GLU A 23 -2.51 -12.88 7.35
N THR A 24 -2.94 -14.13 7.45
CA THR A 24 -2.04 -15.30 7.34
C THR A 24 -1.59 -15.53 5.90
N GLN A 25 -2.42 -15.27 4.88
CA GLN A 25 -1.98 -15.33 3.48
C GLN A 25 -1.03 -14.19 3.12
N VAL A 26 -1.25 -12.97 3.64
CA VAL A 26 -0.33 -11.84 3.44
C VAL A 26 1.01 -12.10 4.13
N LYS A 27 1.00 -12.61 5.38
CA LYS A 27 2.21 -13.01 6.10
C LYS A 27 2.94 -14.19 5.44
N ASN A 28 2.22 -15.18 4.91
CA ASN A 28 2.82 -16.31 4.21
C ASN A 28 3.42 -15.94 2.85
N ASN A 29 2.83 -14.97 2.14
CA ASN A 29 3.45 -14.41 0.93
C ASN A 29 4.68 -13.57 1.28
N LEU A 30 4.64 -12.74 2.33
CA LEU A 30 5.79 -11.96 2.80
C LEU A 30 6.96 -12.82 3.31
N ASN A 31 6.68 -14.02 3.83
CA ASN A 31 7.69 -14.97 4.30
C ASN A 31 8.20 -15.92 3.20
N ASN A 32 7.75 -15.78 1.95
CA ASN A 32 8.33 -16.54 0.85
C ASN A 32 9.63 -15.85 0.39
N PRO A 33 10.82 -16.45 0.60
CA PRO A 33 12.08 -15.86 0.17
C PRO A 33 12.20 -15.72 -1.36
N GLU A 34 11.29 -16.29 -2.15
CA GLU A 34 11.17 -16.02 -3.60
C GLU A 34 10.54 -14.67 -3.93
N LEU A 35 9.87 -14.00 -2.98
CA LEU A 35 9.51 -12.57 -3.06
C LEU A 35 10.70 -11.66 -2.73
N SER A 36 11.90 -12.23 -2.55
CA SER A 36 13.15 -11.48 -2.44
C SER A 36 13.27 -10.50 -3.60
N LEU A 37 13.34 -9.21 -3.22
CA LEU A 37 13.86 -8.08 -3.98
C LEU A 37 14.36 -8.47 -5.37
N ASN A 38 13.44 -8.49 -6.33
CA ASN A 38 13.83 -8.69 -7.71
C ASN A 38 14.66 -7.46 -8.10
N LYS A 39 15.99 -7.62 -8.14
CA LYS A 39 16.99 -6.59 -8.50
C LYS A 39 16.77 -6.00 -9.90
N ASN A 40 15.79 -6.51 -10.63
CA ASN A 40 15.44 -6.10 -11.98
C ASN A 40 14.38 -5.00 -12.02
N ILE A 41 13.74 -4.65 -10.89
CA ILE A 41 12.83 -3.51 -10.82
C ILE A 41 13.66 -2.27 -10.44
N ILE A 42 13.47 -1.19 -11.19
CA ILE A 42 14.11 0.10 -10.94
C ILE A 42 13.01 1.15 -10.84
N ILE A 43 12.91 1.76 -9.66
CA ILE A 43 12.04 2.92 -9.43
C ILE A 43 12.79 4.17 -9.88
N GLU A 44 12.24 4.87 -10.86
CA GLU A 44 12.81 6.13 -11.37
C GLU A 44 12.29 7.32 -10.58
N SER A 45 10.98 7.33 -10.28
CA SER A 45 10.39 8.36 -9.45
C SER A 45 9.29 7.81 -8.56
N MET A 46 9.22 8.39 -7.35
CA MET A 46 8.13 8.24 -6.42
C MET A 46 7.67 9.62 -5.98
N ALA A 47 6.40 9.92 -6.22
CA ALA A 47 5.75 11.12 -5.72
C ALA A 47 4.58 10.71 -4.82
N VAL A 48 4.50 11.32 -3.65
CA VAL A 48 3.38 11.11 -2.74
C VAL A 48 2.78 12.45 -2.39
N THR A 49 1.49 12.60 -2.67
CA THR A 49 0.73 13.81 -2.43
C THR A 49 -0.44 13.49 -1.52
N TRP A 50 -0.62 14.28 -0.46
CA TRP A 50 -1.87 14.26 0.28
C TRP A 50 -2.99 14.76 -0.63
N LEU A 51 -4.05 13.98 -0.75
CA LEU A 51 -5.26 14.46 -1.37
C LEU A 51 -5.98 15.29 -0.32
N ASP A 52 -6.07 16.60 -0.56
CA ASP A 52 -6.82 17.52 0.30
C ASP A 52 -8.18 16.89 0.58
N SER A 53 -8.33 16.52 1.82
CA SER A 53 -9.44 15.73 2.23
C SER A 53 -10.73 16.53 2.08
N ILE A 54 -11.74 15.87 1.54
CA ILE A 54 -13.13 16.34 1.50
C ILE A 54 -13.70 16.57 2.94
N TYR A 55 -12.94 16.28 3.99
CA TYR A 55 -13.40 16.19 5.38
C TYR A 55 -12.64 17.13 6.37
N GLY A 56 -12.53 18.43 6.11
CA GLY A 56 -12.24 19.45 7.14
C GLY A 56 -10.85 19.47 7.84
N PRO A 57 -10.60 20.44 8.73
CA PRO A 57 -9.25 20.80 9.22
C PRO A 57 -8.64 19.88 10.32
N VAL A 58 -9.26 18.75 10.66
CA VAL A 58 -8.85 17.89 11.79
C VAL A 58 -8.66 16.45 11.33
N LYS A 59 -7.42 15.93 11.27
CA LYS A 59 -7.16 14.63 10.61
C LYS A 59 -6.16 13.74 11.30
N SER A 60 -6.70 12.80 12.07
CA SER A 60 -6.10 11.50 12.35
C SER A 60 -6.14 10.56 11.13
N GLU A 61 -6.91 10.88 10.08
CA GLU A 61 -7.07 10.04 8.89
C GLU A 61 -7.06 10.87 7.61
N GLY A 62 -6.45 10.36 6.54
CA GLY A 62 -6.44 11.01 5.23
C GLY A 62 -6.10 10.08 4.09
N MET A 63 -6.31 10.57 2.87
CA MET A 63 -6.06 9.85 1.63
C MET A 63 -4.76 10.37 1.03
N VAL A 64 -3.81 9.49 0.72
CA VAL A 64 -2.64 9.87 -0.08
C VAL A 64 -2.77 9.30 -1.47
N ASN A 65 -2.34 10.08 -2.46
CA ASN A 65 -2.10 9.61 -3.81
C ASN A 65 -0.60 9.35 -3.98
N ILE A 66 -0.27 8.14 -4.41
CA ILE A 66 1.09 7.65 -4.63
C ILE A 66 1.24 7.43 -6.13
N GLU A 67 2.21 8.11 -6.73
CA GLU A 67 2.58 7.97 -8.14
C GLU A 67 3.98 7.37 -8.22
N LEU A 68 4.09 6.24 -8.94
CA LEU A 68 5.34 5.52 -9.16
C LEU A 68 5.61 5.39 -10.65
N THR A 69 6.82 5.76 -11.07
CA THR A 69 7.33 5.44 -12.40
C THR A 69 8.60 4.64 -12.28
N GLY A 70 8.77 3.68 -13.17
CA GLY A 70 9.96 2.86 -13.20
C GLY A 70 9.88 1.83 -14.31
N TYR A 71 10.79 0.87 -14.25
CA TYR A 71 10.82 -0.22 -15.22
C TYR A 71 11.33 -1.53 -14.62
N ILE A 72 10.93 -2.63 -15.25
CA ILE A 72 11.41 -3.97 -14.96
C ILE A 72 12.28 -4.44 -16.11
N LYS A 73 13.55 -4.73 -15.87
CA LYS A 73 14.44 -5.38 -16.85
C LYS A 73 14.07 -6.84 -17.00
N PHE A 74 13.96 -7.33 -18.24
CA PHE A 74 13.85 -8.76 -18.52
C PHE A 74 14.81 -9.08 -19.68
N LYS A 75 15.76 -9.99 -19.45
CA LYS A 75 16.75 -10.38 -20.46
C LYS A 75 16.55 -11.84 -20.82
N ASN A 76 16.24 -12.13 -22.09
CA ASN A 76 15.96 -13.48 -22.60
C ASN A 76 14.78 -14.21 -21.93
N GLU A 77 14.00 -13.51 -21.12
CA GLU A 77 12.83 -14.02 -20.41
C GLU A 77 11.55 -13.41 -20.97
N LYS A 78 10.41 -14.01 -20.65
CA LYS A 78 9.12 -13.38 -20.95
C LYS A 78 8.98 -12.07 -20.17
N PRO A 79 8.30 -11.05 -20.72
CA PRO A 79 8.03 -9.83 -19.99
C PRO A 79 7.35 -10.12 -18.65
N ILE A 80 7.84 -9.49 -17.58
CA ILE A 80 7.28 -9.56 -16.23
C ILE A 80 6.59 -8.23 -15.94
N TYR A 81 5.40 -8.31 -15.34
CA TYR A 81 4.56 -7.16 -15.03
C TYR A 81 4.36 -7.03 -13.52
N ILE A 82 4.08 -5.82 -13.06
CA ILE A 82 3.60 -5.62 -11.68
C ILE A 82 2.11 -5.94 -11.69
N ASN A 83 1.71 -6.92 -10.89
CA ASN A 83 0.30 -7.27 -10.69
C ASN A 83 -0.38 -6.30 -9.75
N GLU A 84 0.26 -6.07 -8.60
CA GLU A 84 -0.22 -5.21 -7.52
C GLU A 84 0.95 -4.70 -6.70
N PHE A 85 0.69 -3.70 -5.85
CA PHE A 85 1.61 -3.28 -4.80
C PHE A 85 1.02 -3.67 -3.45
N ALA A 86 1.79 -4.43 -2.66
CA ALA A 86 1.50 -4.59 -1.25
C ALA A 86 1.98 -3.36 -0.49
N ILE A 87 1.11 -2.80 0.34
CA ILE A 87 1.45 -1.66 1.20
C ILE A 87 1.52 -2.18 2.63
N VAL A 88 2.71 -2.12 3.23
CA VAL A 88 2.96 -2.56 4.61
C VAL A 88 3.20 -1.35 5.48
N GLU A 89 2.37 -1.19 6.49
CA GLU A 89 2.42 -0.08 7.44
C GLU A 89 3.05 -0.52 8.77
N GLU A 90 3.98 0.30 9.28
CA GLU A 90 4.67 0.05 10.54
C GLU A 90 4.70 1.34 11.36
N ASN A 91 4.18 1.29 12.58
CA ASN A 91 4.21 2.42 13.50
C ASN A 91 5.54 2.41 14.26
N LEU A 92 6.38 3.43 14.03
CA LEU A 92 7.73 3.44 14.56
C LEU A 92 7.82 4.01 15.99
N ASN A 93 6.82 4.76 16.46
CA ASN A 93 6.81 5.39 17.81
C ASN A 93 5.39 5.57 18.40
N ALA A 94 4.49 4.61 18.21
CA ALA A 94 3.08 4.78 18.60
C ALA A 94 2.81 4.42 20.08
N ALA A 95 3.02 5.37 20.98
CA ALA A 95 2.33 5.38 22.27
C ALA A 95 1.00 6.16 22.13
N PRO A 96 -0.14 5.67 22.65
CA PRO A 96 -1.39 6.42 22.64
C PRO A 96 -1.20 7.81 23.27
N GLY A 97 -1.57 8.86 22.54
CA GLY A 97 -1.44 10.26 23.00
C GLY A 97 -0.07 10.92 22.76
N ALA A 98 0.87 10.26 22.07
CA ALA A 98 2.14 10.87 21.70
C ALA A 98 1.96 12.13 20.83
N LEU A 99 2.72 13.17 21.15
CA LEU A 99 2.71 14.46 20.46
C LEU A 99 3.38 14.42 19.08
N GLN A 100 4.23 13.43 18.84
CA GLN A 100 4.88 13.17 17.58
C GLN A 100 4.84 11.68 17.28
N CYS A 101 4.45 11.33 16.06
CA CYS A 101 4.42 9.95 15.61
C CYS A 101 5.05 9.82 14.24
N SER A 102 5.82 8.74 14.09
CA SER A 102 6.42 8.37 12.82
C SER A 102 5.81 7.05 12.36
N LYS A 103 5.42 6.99 11.09
CA LYS A 103 4.90 5.80 10.43
C LYS A 103 5.79 5.49 9.24
N SER A 104 6.21 4.25 9.10
CA SER A 104 6.88 3.75 7.91
C SER A 104 5.86 3.02 7.05
N VAL A 105 5.81 3.35 5.76
CA VAL A 105 4.96 2.71 4.76
C VAL A 105 5.85 2.13 3.68
N LYS A 106 5.96 0.81 3.63
CA LYS A 106 6.75 0.09 2.63
C LYS A 106 5.84 -0.32 1.47
N ILE A 107 6.21 0.09 0.26
CA ILE A 107 5.49 -0.26 -0.97
C ILE A 107 6.27 -1.37 -1.68
N ILE A 108 5.68 -2.55 -1.77
CA ILE A 108 6.32 -3.77 -2.27
C ILE A 108 5.63 -4.19 -3.58
N PRO A 109 6.32 -4.14 -4.74
CA PRO A 109 5.75 -4.62 -6.00
C PRO A 109 5.62 -6.14 -5.98
N ILE A 110 4.43 -6.65 -6.33
CA ILE A 110 4.16 -8.07 -6.53
C ILE A 110 4.14 -8.35 -8.03
N LEU A 111 5.05 -9.21 -8.47
CA LEU A 111 5.28 -9.50 -9.89
C LEU A 111 4.41 -10.64 -10.42
N ASN A 112 4.08 -10.59 -11.71
CA ASN A 112 3.38 -11.64 -12.43
C ASN A 112 3.80 -11.68 -13.90
N ASN A 113 3.92 -12.88 -14.45
CA ASN A 113 4.26 -13.12 -15.85
C ASN A 113 3.07 -12.94 -16.81
N LYS A 114 1.88 -12.66 -16.29
CA LYS A 114 0.66 -12.38 -17.07
C LYS A 114 0.16 -10.96 -16.78
N LEU A 115 0.01 -10.17 -17.83
CA LEU A 115 -0.60 -8.85 -17.76
C LEU A 115 -2.12 -8.97 -17.53
N LEU A 116 -2.62 -8.38 -16.44
CA LEU A 116 -4.07 -8.25 -16.24
C LEU A 116 -4.62 -7.08 -17.08
N LYS A 117 -5.77 -7.30 -17.74
CA LYS A 117 -6.42 -6.30 -18.62
C LYS A 117 -6.61 -4.93 -17.95
N LYS A 118 -6.94 -4.90 -16.65
CA LYS A 118 -7.17 -3.65 -15.89
C LYS A 118 -5.91 -2.78 -15.75
N HIS A 119 -4.72 -3.35 -15.95
CA HIS A 119 -3.46 -2.62 -15.81
C HIS A 119 -2.74 -2.35 -17.14
N ALA A 120 -3.25 -2.87 -18.26
CA ALA A 120 -2.68 -2.64 -19.58
C ALA A 120 -2.33 -1.16 -19.89
N PRO A 121 -3.14 -0.14 -19.56
CA PRO A 121 -2.81 1.25 -19.90
C PRO A 121 -1.61 1.81 -19.11
N PHE A 122 -1.18 1.14 -18.04
CA PHE A 122 -0.07 1.59 -17.18
C PHE A 122 1.28 1.00 -17.59
N PHE A 123 1.30 0.04 -18.52
CA PHE A 123 2.50 -0.69 -18.92
C PHE A 123 2.82 -0.49 -20.40
N LYS A 124 4.10 -0.35 -20.70
CA LYS A 124 4.63 -0.29 -22.07
C LYS A 124 5.89 -1.12 -22.17
N ILE A 125 5.99 -1.93 -23.22
CA ILE A 125 7.21 -2.70 -23.51
C ILE A 125 8.15 -1.81 -24.34
N GLU A 126 9.38 -1.64 -23.88
CA GLU A 126 10.43 -0.88 -24.57
C GLU A 126 11.72 -1.72 -24.60
N GLY A 127 11.92 -2.44 -25.70
CA GLY A 127 13.04 -3.36 -25.85
C GLY A 127 13.02 -4.45 -24.76
N GLU A 128 14.09 -4.50 -23.95
CA GLU A 128 14.29 -5.45 -22.85
C GLU A 128 13.70 -4.97 -21.49
N ARG A 129 12.73 -4.06 -21.53
CA ARG A 129 12.17 -3.43 -20.33
C ARG A 129 10.65 -3.30 -20.40
N VAL A 130 9.97 -3.55 -19.28
CA VAL A 130 8.56 -3.18 -19.08
C VAL A 130 8.56 -1.89 -18.28
N VAL A 131 8.26 -0.78 -18.95
CA VAL A 131 8.08 0.53 -18.32
C VAL A 131 6.69 0.59 -17.70
N PHE A 132 6.59 1.15 -16.50
CA PHE A 132 5.32 1.31 -15.80
C PHE A 132 5.13 2.73 -15.24
N LYS A 133 3.87 3.17 -15.24
CA LYS A 133 3.41 4.36 -14.53
C LYS A 133 2.15 4.02 -13.75
N ILE A 134 2.26 3.95 -12.44
CA ILE A 134 1.17 3.51 -11.57
C ILE A 134 0.76 4.67 -10.66
N LYS A 135 -0.54 4.85 -10.53
CA LYS A 135 -1.19 5.80 -9.62
C LYS A 135 -2.11 5.01 -8.70
N MET A 136 -1.93 5.16 -7.40
CA MET A 136 -2.73 4.47 -6.39
C MET A 136 -3.08 5.42 -5.25
N GLU A 137 -4.28 5.24 -4.69
CA GLU A 137 -4.72 5.96 -3.50
C GLU A 137 -4.66 5.01 -2.30
N HIS A 138 -4.10 5.47 -1.19
CA HIS A 138 -3.93 4.64 0.01
C HIS A 138 -4.37 5.38 1.28
N PRO A 139 -5.30 4.83 2.09
CA PRO A 139 -5.82 5.53 3.24
C PRO A 139 -4.82 5.38 4.39
N LEU A 140 -4.44 6.50 4.99
CA LEU A 140 -3.59 6.51 6.17
C LEU A 140 -4.41 6.87 7.40
N LYS A 141 -4.21 6.10 8.45
CA LYS A 141 -4.71 6.38 9.80
C LYS A 141 -3.55 6.58 10.77
N SER A 142 -3.67 7.58 11.63
CA SER A 142 -2.79 7.89 12.75
C SER A 142 -3.63 8.00 14.02
N ASN A 143 -3.12 7.43 15.11
CA ASN A 143 -3.76 7.50 16.43
C ASN A 143 -3.15 8.60 17.32
N CYS A 144 -2.39 9.53 16.74
CA CYS A 144 -1.63 10.53 17.48
C CYS A 144 -2.34 11.89 17.47
N SER A 145 -1.86 12.82 18.30
CA SER A 145 -2.53 14.11 18.59
C SER A 145 -1.77 15.36 18.08
N GLY A 146 -0.60 15.18 17.45
CA GLY A 146 0.28 16.27 17.03
C GLY A 146 0.90 16.09 15.65
N LEU A 147 2.19 16.41 15.50
CA LEU A 147 2.88 16.33 14.21
C LEU A 147 3.10 14.86 13.84
N ASN A 148 2.62 14.48 12.67
CA ASN A 148 2.78 13.14 12.15
C ASN A 148 3.75 13.17 10.96
N THR A 149 4.72 12.28 10.98
CA THR A 149 5.66 12.08 9.89
C THR A 149 5.43 10.69 9.30
N VAL A 150 5.30 10.62 7.98
CA VAL A 150 5.12 9.36 7.27
C VAL A 150 6.25 9.21 6.28
N ASN A 151 7.02 8.15 6.45
CA ASN A 151 8.10 7.79 5.56
C ASN A 151 7.62 6.69 4.63
N PHE A 152 7.58 6.99 3.34
CA PHE A 152 7.32 6.02 2.29
C PHE A 152 8.63 5.46 1.77
N THR A 153 8.73 4.14 1.64
CA THR A 153 9.91 3.48 1.08
C THR A 153 9.49 2.50 -0.01
N CYS A 154 10.12 2.58 -1.18
CA CYS A 154 10.01 1.60 -2.26
C CYS A 154 11.41 1.33 -2.83
N GLN A 155 11.90 0.08 -2.75
CA GLN A 155 13.20 -0.37 -3.28
C GLN A 155 14.29 0.71 -3.31
N GLU A 156 14.68 1.17 -2.10
CA GLU A 156 15.76 2.15 -1.87
C GLU A 156 15.44 3.62 -2.18
N GLN A 157 14.24 3.96 -2.69
CA GLN A 157 13.73 5.33 -2.67
C GLN A 157 12.91 5.61 -1.41
N ASN A 158 13.22 6.72 -0.74
CA ASN A 158 12.48 7.21 0.41
C ASN A 158 11.84 8.55 0.10
N GLN A 159 10.55 8.68 0.40
CA GLN A 159 9.86 9.97 0.41
C GLN A 159 9.30 10.21 1.80
N GLU A 160 9.74 11.29 2.42
CA GLU A 160 9.18 11.75 3.69
C GLU A 160 8.03 12.71 3.43
N ILE A 161 6.98 12.59 4.23
CA ILE A 161 5.88 13.55 4.28
C ILE A 161 5.58 13.92 5.72
N ILE A 162 5.62 15.21 5.99
CA ILE A 162 5.33 15.78 7.30
C ILE A 162 3.95 16.43 7.22
N PHE A 163 3.06 16.10 8.16
CA PHE A 163 1.76 16.76 8.27
C PHE A 163 1.40 17.10 9.71
N HIS A 164 0.79 18.28 9.87
CA HIS A 164 0.44 18.83 11.17
C HIS A 164 -1.02 18.52 11.50
N GLN A 165 -1.27 17.91 12.65
CA GLN A 165 -2.62 17.88 13.21
C GLN A 165 -2.89 19.21 13.91
N GLY A 166 -3.96 19.91 13.54
CA GLY A 166 -4.40 21.10 14.25
C GLY A 166 -4.78 20.76 15.69
N LYS A 167 -4.18 21.45 16.67
CA LYS A 167 -4.66 21.43 18.06
C LYS A 167 -6.01 22.14 18.10
N LYS A 168 -7.03 21.52 18.72
CA LYS A 168 -8.24 22.24 19.13
C LYS A 168 -7.82 23.35 20.11
N GLY A 169 -8.07 24.60 19.74
CA GLY A 169 -8.22 25.71 20.69
C GLY A 169 -9.56 25.63 21.39
#